data_AF-A0ABD2I6P9-F1
#
_entry.id   AF-A0ABD2I6P9-F1
#
_cell.length_a   1.000
_cell.length_b   1.000
_cell.length_c   1.000
_cell.angle_alpha   90.00
_cell.angle_beta   90.00
_cell.angle_gamma   90.00
#
_symmetry.space_group_name_H-M   'P 1'
#
loop_
_entity.id
_entity.type
_entity.pdbx_description
1 polymer ?
#
loop_
_entity_poly.entity_id
_entity_poly.type
_entity_poly.pdbx_seq_one_letter_code
_entity_poly.pdbx_strand_id
1 'polypeptide(L)'
;MAEVDTCTKCHQQIGGDPPGVTALGNPYHVTCFCCDVCQKQLAGCSFYAVDGKNLCQVDYMNSLEKCDKCKMPITQKILRALSRAFHPECFACPICQKSLDGIPFTVDKENQAYCLECYHERFSPRCAACLKVIAPNGNETEVARVIAMDKSYHLDCYKCEDCGLKLNSKIEGQGCYPLESHLFCKNCNLKRLKSLK
;
A
#
# COMPACT_ATOMS: atom_id res chain seq x y z
N MET A 1 42.86 -13.89 45.82
CA MET A 1 41.49 -14.41 46.00
C MET A 1 40.96 -14.64 44.60
N ALA A 2 40.53 -15.86 44.25
CA ALA A 2 39.95 -16.08 42.93
C ALA A 2 38.63 -15.30 42.86
N GLU A 3 38.49 -14.41 41.88
CA GLU A 3 37.20 -13.76 41.57
C GLU A 3 36.23 -14.85 41.09
N VAL A 4 35.12 -15.02 41.80
CA VAL A 4 34.09 -16.00 41.47
C VAL A 4 32.97 -15.26 40.76
N ASP A 5 32.78 -15.55 39.48
CA ASP A 5 31.71 -14.95 38.68
C ASP A 5 30.32 -15.33 39.22
N THR A 6 29.38 -14.40 39.18
CA THR A 6 27.98 -14.63 39.59
C THR A 6 27.09 -14.76 38.37
N CYS A 7 26.36 -15.86 38.25
CA CYS A 7 25.51 -16.11 37.08
C CYS A 7 24.42 -15.04 36.92
N THR A 8 24.33 -14.43 35.75
CA THR A 8 23.35 -13.38 35.43
C THR A 8 21.91 -13.88 35.47
N LYS A 9 21.64 -15.17 35.24
CA LYS A 9 20.28 -15.73 35.21
C LYS A 9 19.77 -16.18 36.59
N CYS A 10 20.56 -16.92 37.35
CA CYS A 10 20.14 -17.49 38.64
C CYS A 10 20.71 -16.76 39.87
N HIS A 11 21.61 -15.80 39.65
CA HIS A 11 22.29 -15.01 40.69
C HIS A 11 23.11 -15.82 41.70
N GLN A 12 23.46 -17.06 41.37
CA GLN A 12 24.34 -17.91 42.17
C GLN A 12 25.77 -17.90 41.62
N GLN A 13 26.75 -18.20 42.49
CA GLN A 13 28.16 -18.28 42.12
C GLN A 13 28.41 -19.39 41.07
N ILE A 14 29.28 -19.11 40.12
CA ILE A 14 29.76 -20.07 39.13
C ILE A 14 31.00 -20.73 39.73
N GLY A 15 30.83 -21.96 40.22
CA GLY A 15 31.91 -22.77 40.79
C GLY A 15 32.90 -23.26 39.73
N GLY A 16 34.11 -23.61 40.19
CA GLY A 16 35.15 -24.18 39.35
C GLY A 16 34.86 -25.64 38.98
N ASP A 17 34.46 -25.83 37.72
CA ASP A 17 34.29 -27.08 36.96
C ASP A 17 32.86 -27.69 36.96
N PRO A 18 32.13 -27.65 35.82
CA PRO A 18 32.51 -27.03 34.55
C PRO A 18 32.56 -25.50 34.67
N PRO A 19 33.53 -24.83 34.00
CA PRO A 19 33.55 -23.38 33.96
C PRO A 19 32.27 -22.84 33.31
N GLY A 20 31.80 -21.69 33.81
CA GLY A 20 30.69 -20.97 33.21
C GLY A 20 30.99 -20.50 31.78
N VAL A 21 29.97 -19.98 31.13
CA VAL A 21 30.09 -19.33 29.81
C VAL A 21 29.83 -17.84 29.95
N THR A 22 30.60 -17.04 29.21
CA THR A 22 30.38 -15.60 29.15
C THR A 22 29.77 -15.24 27.81
N ALA A 23 28.62 -14.55 27.85
CA ALA A 23 27.87 -14.14 26.67
C ALA A 23 27.60 -12.63 26.74
N LEU A 24 28.10 -11.88 25.74
CA LEU A 24 28.01 -10.41 25.71
C LEU A 24 28.49 -9.73 27.01
N GLY A 25 29.58 -10.26 27.60
CA GLY A 25 30.15 -9.75 28.86
C GLY A 25 29.44 -10.20 30.14
N ASN A 26 28.36 -10.99 30.04
CA ASN A 26 27.60 -11.49 31.17
C ASN A 26 27.92 -12.98 31.44
N PRO A 27 28.30 -13.37 32.67
CA PRO A 27 28.63 -14.76 33.00
C PRO A 27 27.38 -15.60 33.33
N TYR A 28 27.36 -16.86 32.90
CA TYR A 28 26.27 -17.80 33.13
C TYR A 28 26.80 -19.20 33.46
N HIS A 29 26.05 -19.98 34.26
CA HIS A 29 26.23 -21.44 34.20
C HIS A 29 25.89 -21.94 32.80
N VAL A 30 26.59 -22.98 32.33
CA VAL A 30 26.35 -23.62 31.03
C VAL A 30 24.86 -23.98 30.85
N THR A 31 24.24 -24.50 31.91
CA THR A 31 22.81 -24.90 31.96
C THR A 31 21.86 -23.71 32.06
N CYS A 32 22.30 -22.60 32.66
CA CYS A 32 21.52 -21.37 32.73
C CYS A 32 21.56 -20.58 31.43
N PHE A 33 22.56 -20.79 30.58
CA PHE A 33 22.63 -20.14 29.26
C PHE A 33 21.76 -20.86 28.23
N CYS A 34 20.45 -20.68 28.37
CA CYS A 34 19.41 -21.25 27.53
C CYS A 34 18.41 -20.20 27.05
N CYS A 35 17.68 -20.51 25.97
CA CYS A 35 16.62 -19.67 25.44
C CYS A 35 15.52 -19.49 26.48
N ASP A 36 15.13 -18.26 26.77
CA ASP A 36 14.08 -17.98 27.76
C ASP A 36 12.67 -18.40 27.30
N VAL A 37 12.49 -18.75 26.03
CA VAL A 37 11.22 -19.25 25.48
C VAL A 37 11.20 -20.78 25.41
N CYS A 38 12.10 -21.39 24.63
CA CYS A 38 12.09 -22.85 24.40
C CYS A 38 13.05 -23.66 25.28
N GLN A 39 13.84 -23.01 26.15
CA GLN A 39 14.86 -23.64 27.01
C GLN A 39 16.00 -24.36 26.26
N LYS A 40 16.12 -24.20 24.94
CA LYS A 40 17.27 -24.71 24.18
C LYS A 40 18.57 -24.08 24.69
N GLN A 41 19.59 -24.91 24.93
CA GLN A 41 20.92 -24.43 25.32
C GLN A 41 21.55 -23.58 24.20
N LEU A 42 22.08 -22.42 24.57
CA LEU A 42 22.60 -21.42 23.63
C LEU A 42 24.12 -21.46 23.50
N ALA A 43 24.82 -22.16 24.40
CA ALA A 43 26.26 -22.35 24.32
C ALA A 43 26.65 -22.96 22.96
N GLY A 44 27.52 -22.30 22.21
CA GLY A 44 27.93 -22.72 20.87
C GLY A 44 26.93 -22.44 19.75
N CYS A 45 25.78 -21.81 20.03
CA CYS A 45 24.78 -21.41 19.04
C CYS A 45 24.75 -19.88 18.87
N SER A 46 24.28 -19.41 17.71
CA SER A 46 23.86 -18.01 17.57
C SER A 46 22.62 -17.71 18.42
N PHE A 47 22.63 -16.57 19.10
CA PHE A 47 21.53 -16.11 19.96
C PHE A 47 21.39 -14.59 19.90
N TYR A 48 20.29 -14.08 20.45
CA TYR A 48 19.96 -12.67 20.51
C TYR A 48 19.64 -12.27 21.95
N ALA A 49 20.23 -11.17 22.43
CA ALA A 49 19.91 -10.57 23.73
C ALA A 49 18.96 -9.38 23.53
N VAL A 50 17.73 -9.50 24.03
CA VAL A 50 16.67 -8.48 23.87
C VAL A 50 15.98 -8.27 25.21
N ASP A 51 15.96 -7.05 25.73
CA ASP A 51 15.33 -6.68 27.01
C ASP A 51 15.74 -7.61 28.18
N GLY A 52 17.02 -7.98 28.24
CA GLY A 52 17.57 -8.85 29.27
C GLY A 52 17.26 -10.36 29.11
N LYS A 53 16.58 -10.76 28.03
CA LYS A 53 16.31 -12.16 27.68
C LYS A 53 17.27 -12.67 26.63
N ASN A 54 17.71 -13.91 26.76
CA ASN A 54 18.48 -14.62 25.76
C ASN A 54 17.53 -15.49 24.91
N LEU A 55 17.46 -15.21 23.62
CA LEU A 55 16.59 -15.92 22.68
C LEU A 55 17.41 -16.69 21.64
N CYS A 56 16.96 -17.90 21.30
CA CYS A 56 17.48 -18.58 20.13
C CYS A 56 17.01 -17.86 18.85
N GLN A 57 17.70 -18.06 17.72
CA GLN A 57 17.33 -17.41 16.45
C GLN A 57 15.87 -17.62 16.06
N VAL A 58 15.32 -18.82 16.28
CA VAL A 58 13.93 -19.15 15.93
C VAL A 58 12.94 -18.33 16.77
N ASP A 59 13.14 -18.31 18.10
CA ASP A 59 12.24 -17.59 19.01
C ASP A 59 12.39 -16.07 18.86
N TYR A 60 13.61 -15.58 18.60
CA TYR A 60 13.83 -14.18 18.25
C TYR A 60 13.04 -13.80 17.00
N MET A 61 13.19 -14.54 15.89
CA MET A 61 12.45 -14.28 14.66
C MET A 61 10.93 -14.36 14.84
N ASN A 62 10.45 -15.24 15.72
CA ASN A 62 9.02 -15.37 16.03
C ASN A 62 8.49 -14.20 16.87
N SER A 63 9.35 -13.53 17.65
CA SER A 63 8.99 -12.37 18.47
C SER A 63 8.85 -11.07 17.66
N LEU A 64 9.41 -11.03 16.45
CA LEU A 64 9.38 -9.86 15.58
C LEU A 64 7.99 -9.63 14.96
N GLU A 65 7.66 -8.36 14.74
CA GLU A 65 6.45 -7.95 14.02
C GLU A 65 6.49 -8.49 12.58
N LYS A 66 5.36 -9.03 12.10
CA LYS A 66 5.26 -9.66 10.79
C LYS A 66 4.66 -8.69 9.77
N CYS A 67 5.20 -8.70 8.56
CA CYS A 67 4.65 -7.91 7.47
C CYS A 67 3.25 -8.40 7.10
N ASP A 68 2.31 -7.47 6.96
CA ASP A 68 0.94 -7.82 6.65
C ASP A 68 0.76 -8.37 5.22
N LYS A 69 1.66 -8.07 4.28
CA LYS A 69 1.60 -8.61 2.92
C LYS A 69 2.19 -10.02 2.81
N CYS A 70 3.47 -10.20 3.15
CA CYS A 70 4.18 -11.47 2.95
C CYS A 70 4.13 -12.42 4.15
N LYS A 71 3.60 -11.95 5.30
CA LYS A 71 3.51 -12.67 6.58
C LYS A 71 4.86 -13.10 7.18
N MET A 72 5.97 -12.62 6.64
CA MET A 72 7.32 -12.85 7.16
C MET A 72 7.71 -11.79 8.20
N PRO A 73 8.55 -12.14 9.19
CA PRO A 73 9.13 -11.19 10.15
C PRO A 73 9.83 -10.01 9.49
N ILE A 74 9.68 -8.81 10.06
CA ILE A 74 10.40 -7.61 9.62
C ILE A 74 11.66 -7.46 10.47
N THR A 75 12.82 -7.64 9.85
CA THR A 75 14.14 -7.66 10.54
C THR A 75 14.89 -6.34 10.49
N GLN A 76 14.46 -5.41 9.64
CA GLN A 76 15.16 -4.14 9.39
C GLN A 76 14.22 -2.95 9.57
N LYS A 77 13.80 -2.31 8.47
CA LYS A 77 12.93 -1.14 8.47
C LYS A 77 11.47 -1.58 8.50
N ILE A 78 10.72 -1.12 9.51
CA ILE A 78 9.26 -1.27 9.56
C ILE A 78 8.63 -0.03 8.94
N LEU A 79 7.81 -0.24 7.90
CA LEU A 79 6.91 0.79 7.40
C LEU A 79 5.54 0.61 8.05
N ARG A 80 5.03 1.67 8.70
CA ARG A 80 3.67 1.67 9.27
C ARG A 80 2.72 2.41 8.33
N ALA A 81 1.73 1.72 7.82
CA ALA A 81 0.69 2.28 6.95
C ALA A 81 -0.65 1.58 7.21
N LEU A 82 -1.76 2.31 7.13
CA LEU A 82 -3.11 1.74 7.35
C LEU A 82 -3.24 0.98 8.69
N SER A 83 -2.55 1.45 9.73
CA SER A 83 -2.45 0.80 11.04
C SER A 83 -1.86 -0.62 11.02
N ARG A 84 -1.07 -0.95 9.98
CA ARG A 84 -0.41 -2.25 9.80
C ARG A 84 1.10 -2.05 9.52
N ALA A 85 1.87 -3.12 9.69
CA ALA A 85 3.31 -3.12 9.45
C ALA A 85 3.66 -3.83 8.13
N PHE A 86 4.58 -3.25 7.38
CA PHE A 86 5.04 -3.78 6.11
C PHE A 86 6.56 -3.67 5.98
N HIS A 87 7.15 -4.55 5.18
CA HIS A 87 8.44 -4.23 4.55
C HIS A 87 8.25 -3.07 3.55
N PRO A 88 9.20 -2.14 3.40
CA PRO A 88 9.12 -1.05 2.43
C PRO A 88 8.87 -1.49 0.98
N GLU A 89 9.41 -2.65 0.59
CA GLU A 89 9.20 -3.31 -0.70
C GLU A 89 7.86 -4.03 -0.81
N CYS A 90 7.29 -4.45 0.33
CA CYS A 90 5.99 -5.07 0.37
C CYS A 90 4.86 -4.05 0.21
N PHE A 91 5.04 -2.83 0.75
CA PHE A 91 4.08 -1.75 0.58
C PHE A 91 4.24 -1.08 -0.79
N ALA A 92 3.75 -1.76 -1.82
CA ALA A 92 3.87 -1.38 -3.21
C ALA A 92 2.51 -1.45 -3.92
N CYS A 93 2.34 -0.63 -4.96
CA CYS A 93 1.14 -0.64 -5.77
C CYS A 93 0.97 -2.02 -6.44
N PRO A 94 -0.18 -2.69 -6.34
CA PRO A 94 -0.37 -4.02 -6.91
C PRO A 94 -0.38 -4.04 -8.45
N ILE A 95 -0.52 -2.88 -9.09
CA ILE A 95 -0.58 -2.75 -10.56
C ILE A 95 0.82 -2.55 -11.12
N CYS A 96 1.56 -1.53 -10.67
CA CYS A 96 2.87 -1.18 -11.22
C CYS A 96 4.06 -1.64 -10.36
N GLN A 97 3.81 -2.23 -9.19
CA GLN A 97 4.83 -2.68 -8.21
C GLN A 97 5.75 -1.57 -7.68
N LYS A 98 5.45 -0.30 -7.94
CA LYS A 98 6.18 0.84 -7.36
C LYS A 98 5.97 0.87 -5.84
N SER A 99 7.07 0.99 -5.09
CA SER A 99 7.01 1.21 -3.63
C SER A 99 6.22 2.48 -3.33
N LEU A 100 5.32 2.38 -2.36
CA LEU A 100 4.48 3.48 -1.89
C LEU A 100 5.10 4.22 -0.69
N ASP A 101 6.32 3.85 -0.28
CA ASP A 101 7.05 4.54 0.78
C ASP A 101 7.39 5.97 0.35
N GLY A 102 6.88 6.96 1.10
CA GLY A 102 7.13 8.38 0.84
C GLY A 102 6.42 8.98 -0.38
N ILE A 103 5.51 8.26 -1.05
CA ILE A 103 4.73 8.79 -2.16
C ILE A 103 3.22 8.82 -1.87
N PRO A 104 2.47 9.78 -2.44
CA PRO A 104 1.02 9.81 -2.30
C PRO A 104 0.38 8.53 -2.83
N PHE A 105 -0.52 7.96 -2.04
CA PHE A 105 -1.29 6.78 -2.39
C PHE A 105 -2.74 6.94 -1.91
N THR A 106 -3.60 6.08 -2.42
CA THR A 106 -4.98 5.94 -1.96
C THR A 106 -5.32 4.46 -1.76
N VAL A 107 -6.43 4.18 -1.11
CA VAL A 107 -6.91 2.81 -0.86
C VAL A 107 -8.27 2.60 -1.51
N ASP A 108 -8.54 1.36 -1.89
CA ASP A 108 -9.87 0.95 -2.30
C ASP A 108 -10.75 0.52 -1.10
N LYS A 109 -11.92 -0.04 -1.40
CA LYS A 109 -12.88 -0.53 -0.40
C LYS A 109 -12.36 -1.73 0.42
N GLU A 110 -11.34 -2.43 -0.07
CA GLU A 110 -10.72 -3.59 0.57
C GLU A 110 -9.43 -3.23 1.33
N ASN A 111 -9.13 -1.93 1.46
CA ASN A 111 -7.89 -1.39 2.02
C ASN A 111 -6.62 -1.76 1.22
N GLN A 112 -6.77 -2.09 -0.06
CA GLN A 112 -5.62 -2.30 -0.93
C GLN A 112 -5.07 -0.94 -1.35
N ALA A 113 -3.78 -0.69 -1.09
CA ALA A 113 -3.11 0.56 -1.43
C ALA A 113 -2.67 0.59 -2.90
N TYR A 114 -2.92 1.71 -3.58
CA TYR A 114 -2.56 1.98 -4.97
C TYR A 114 -1.85 3.33 -5.08
N CYS A 115 -0.90 3.46 -6.01
CA CYS A 115 -0.46 4.80 -6.39
C CYS A 115 -1.62 5.54 -7.07
N LEU A 116 -1.65 6.88 -6.94
CA LEU A 116 -2.74 7.69 -7.48
C LEU A 116 -2.95 7.47 -8.98
N GLU A 117 -1.88 7.37 -9.76
CA GLU A 117 -1.93 7.14 -11.21
C GLU A 117 -2.66 5.84 -11.57
N CYS A 118 -2.23 4.70 -11.01
CA CYS A 118 -2.86 3.42 -11.30
C CYS A 118 -4.29 3.33 -10.74
N TYR A 119 -4.56 4.00 -9.61
CA TYR A 119 -5.91 4.07 -9.07
C TYR A 119 -6.83 4.85 -10.02
N HIS A 120 -6.42 6.04 -10.45
CA HIS A 120 -7.22 6.86 -11.36
C HIS A 120 -7.44 6.18 -12.71
N GLU A 121 -6.41 5.55 -13.29
CA GLU A 121 -6.56 4.86 -14.58
C GLU A 121 -7.56 3.70 -14.51
N ARG A 122 -7.64 3.01 -13.37
CA ARG A 122 -8.50 1.84 -13.20
C ARG A 122 -9.93 2.18 -12.77
N PHE A 123 -10.10 3.18 -11.91
CA PHE A 123 -11.37 3.43 -11.24
C PHE A 123 -12.07 4.74 -11.67
N SER A 124 -11.43 5.60 -12.45
CA SER A 124 -12.07 6.83 -12.95
C SER A 124 -13.01 6.52 -14.13
N PRO A 125 -14.14 7.24 -14.26
CA PRO A 125 -15.06 7.07 -15.38
C PRO A 125 -14.37 7.39 -16.71
N ARG A 126 -14.70 6.65 -17.77
CA ARG A 126 -14.18 6.90 -19.12
C ARG A 126 -15.11 7.82 -19.90
N CYS A 127 -14.50 8.73 -20.66
CA CYS A 127 -15.22 9.59 -21.58
C CYS A 127 -15.75 8.76 -22.75
N ALA A 128 -17.06 8.81 -23.01
CA ALA A 128 -17.66 8.03 -24.09
C ALA A 128 -17.27 8.50 -25.50
N ALA A 129 -16.75 9.73 -25.64
CA ALA A 129 -16.32 10.26 -26.93
C ALA A 129 -14.84 9.95 -27.26
N CYS A 130 -13.93 10.01 -26.29
CA CYS A 130 -12.50 9.83 -26.53
C CYS A 130 -11.89 8.58 -25.86
N LEU A 131 -12.69 7.86 -25.06
CA LEU A 131 -12.33 6.63 -24.33
C LEU A 131 -11.25 6.78 -23.24
N LYS A 132 -10.68 7.98 -23.08
CA LYS A 132 -9.73 8.32 -22.02
C LYS A 132 -10.44 8.49 -20.67
N VAL A 133 -9.74 8.21 -19.58
CA VAL A 133 -10.24 8.43 -18.22
C VAL A 133 -10.52 9.91 -17.97
N ILE A 134 -11.55 10.19 -17.18
CA ILE A 134 -11.89 11.51 -16.67
C ILE A 134 -11.32 11.56 -15.24
N ALA A 135 -10.03 11.86 -15.16
CA ALA A 135 -9.25 11.93 -13.93
C ALA A 135 -8.66 13.33 -13.76
N PRO A 136 -8.27 13.73 -12.53
CA PRO A 136 -7.69 15.04 -12.30
C PRO A 136 -6.32 15.13 -12.96
N ASN A 137 -5.99 16.30 -13.48
CA ASN A 137 -4.65 16.60 -13.97
C ASN A 137 -3.93 17.44 -12.92
N GLY A 138 -2.71 17.03 -12.54
CA GLY A 138 -1.89 17.79 -11.59
C GLY A 138 -2.46 17.80 -10.16
N ASN A 139 -2.69 19.00 -9.62
CA ASN A 139 -3.06 19.21 -8.21
C ASN A 139 -4.58 19.31 -7.96
N GLU A 140 -5.41 19.15 -8.98
CA GLU A 140 -6.87 19.22 -8.82
C GLU A 140 -7.38 17.97 -8.10
N THR A 141 -8.28 18.14 -7.12
CA THR A 141 -8.91 17.03 -6.38
C THR A 141 -10.27 16.64 -6.94
N GLU A 142 -10.91 17.54 -7.70
CA GLU A 142 -12.23 17.33 -8.31
C GLU A 142 -12.17 17.51 -9.83
N VAL A 143 -12.84 16.63 -10.56
CA VAL A 143 -12.88 16.66 -12.02
C VAL A 143 -14.29 16.91 -12.49
N ALA A 144 -14.51 18.06 -13.12
CA ALA A 144 -15.77 18.35 -13.76
C ALA A 144 -16.00 17.41 -14.96
N ARG A 145 -17.20 16.83 -15.04
CA ARG A 145 -17.63 15.99 -16.17
C ARG A 145 -19.07 16.32 -16.55
N VAL A 146 -19.42 16.08 -17.81
CA VAL A 146 -20.82 16.10 -18.26
C VAL A 146 -21.36 14.68 -18.21
N ILE A 147 -22.55 14.51 -17.66
CA ILE A 147 -23.31 13.26 -17.75
C ILE A 147 -24.47 13.48 -18.72
N ALA A 148 -24.52 12.69 -19.78
CA ALA A 148 -25.60 12.72 -20.77
C ALA A 148 -25.86 11.31 -21.28
N MET A 149 -27.13 10.89 -21.34
CA MET A 149 -27.52 9.54 -21.79
C MET A 149 -26.79 8.43 -21.00
N ASP A 150 -26.71 8.59 -19.67
CA ASP A 150 -25.96 7.72 -18.74
C ASP A 150 -24.46 7.53 -19.06
N LYS A 151 -23.93 8.34 -19.98
CA LYS A 151 -22.52 8.36 -20.37
C LYS A 151 -21.83 9.58 -19.78
N SER A 152 -20.54 9.41 -19.48
CA SER A 152 -19.68 10.49 -19.00
C SER A 152 -18.85 11.08 -20.13
N TYR A 153 -18.61 12.38 -20.09
CA TYR A 153 -17.79 13.10 -21.07
C TYR A 153 -16.87 14.10 -20.37
N HIS A 154 -15.66 14.28 -20.89
CA HIS A 154 -14.89 15.50 -20.60
C HIS A 154 -15.67 16.72 -21.09
N LEU A 155 -15.50 17.87 -20.42
CA LEU A 155 -16.13 19.13 -20.84
C LEU A 155 -15.82 19.48 -22.30
N ASP A 156 -14.58 19.26 -22.76
CA ASP A 156 -14.17 19.52 -24.15
C ASP A 156 -14.64 18.47 -25.16
N CYS A 157 -15.02 17.29 -24.67
CA CYS A 157 -15.51 16.20 -25.50
C CYS A 157 -17.03 16.23 -25.68
N TYR A 158 -17.76 16.98 -24.85
CA TYR A 158 -19.21 17.14 -24.96
C TYR A 158 -19.55 18.17 -26.04
N LYS A 159 -19.55 17.71 -27.29
CA LYS A 159 -19.74 18.53 -28.49
C LYS A 159 -20.55 17.81 -29.55
N CYS A 160 -21.16 18.56 -30.45
CA CYS A 160 -21.87 18.03 -31.61
C CYS A 160 -20.89 17.22 -32.49
N GLU A 161 -21.25 15.99 -32.81
CA GLU A 161 -20.40 15.09 -33.60
C GLU A 161 -20.23 15.54 -35.05
N ASP A 162 -21.22 16.27 -35.60
CA ASP A 162 -21.18 16.72 -36.99
C ASP A 162 -20.41 18.03 -37.19
N CYS A 163 -20.53 18.97 -36.25
CA CYS A 163 -19.98 20.32 -36.44
C CYS A 163 -19.00 20.77 -35.36
N GLY A 164 -18.77 19.95 -34.33
CA GLY A 164 -17.84 20.25 -33.24
C GLY A 164 -18.31 21.33 -32.25
N LEU A 165 -19.52 21.86 -32.39
CA LEU A 165 -20.08 22.86 -31.46
C LEU A 165 -20.11 22.28 -30.04
N LYS A 166 -19.45 22.95 -29.09
CA LYS A 166 -19.55 22.60 -27.66
C LYS A 166 -21.00 22.69 -27.20
N LEU A 167 -21.48 21.63 -26.56
CA LEU A 167 -22.85 21.54 -26.11
C LEU A 167 -22.93 21.96 -24.64
N ASN A 168 -23.96 22.73 -24.30
CA ASN A 168 -24.21 23.20 -22.95
C ASN A 168 -25.71 23.50 -22.81
N SER A 169 -26.39 22.82 -21.89
CA SER A 169 -27.82 23.01 -21.66
C SER A 169 -28.18 24.37 -21.06
N LYS A 170 -27.20 25.09 -20.49
CA LYS A 170 -27.40 26.42 -19.89
C LYS A 170 -27.22 27.56 -20.89
N ILE A 171 -26.71 27.30 -22.10
CA ILE A 171 -26.44 28.32 -23.11
C ILE A 171 -27.44 28.15 -24.26
N GLU A 172 -28.17 29.22 -24.58
CA GLU A 172 -29.14 29.21 -25.66
C GLU A 172 -28.46 28.84 -26.99
N GLY A 173 -29.08 27.94 -27.75
CA GLY A 173 -28.54 27.43 -29.02
C GLY A 173 -27.45 26.35 -28.88
N GLN A 174 -26.92 26.08 -27.68
CA GLN A 174 -25.93 25.02 -27.44
C GLN A 174 -26.52 23.75 -26.80
N GLY A 175 -27.84 23.64 -26.74
CA GLY A 175 -28.51 22.44 -26.25
C GLY A 175 -28.12 21.19 -27.05
N CYS A 176 -28.09 20.04 -26.35
CA CYS A 176 -27.87 18.73 -26.95
C CYS A 176 -29.20 18.10 -27.37
N TYR A 177 -29.24 17.59 -28.60
CA TYR A 177 -30.39 16.93 -29.23
C TYR A 177 -29.95 15.53 -29.66
N PRO A 178 -29.96 14.56 -28.74
CA PRO A 178 -29.42 13.23 -29.01
C PRO A 178 -30.27 12.45 -30.01
N LEU A 179 -29.63 11.62 -30.84
CA LEU A 179 -30.28 10.70 -31.76
C LEU A 179 -29.47 9.41 -31.80
N GLU A 180 -30.09 8.26 -31.51
CA GLU A 180 -29.44 6.93 -31.53
C GLU A 180 -28.10 6.86 -30.77
N SER A 181 -28.03 7.48 -29.58
CA SER A 181 -26.79 7.56 -28.77
C SER A 181 -25.68 8.49 -29.27
N HIS A 182 -25.94 9.29 -30.29
CA HIS A 182 -25.04 10.32 -30.80
C HIS A 182 -25.44 11.74 -30.35
N LEU A 183 -24.45 12.60 -30.14
CA LEU A 183 -24.61 13.97 -29.66
C LEU A 183 -24.69 14.96 -30.82
N PHE A 184 -25.83 15.67 -30.95
CA PHE A 184 -26.01 16.69 -31.98
C PHE A 184 -26.47 18.02 -31.40
N CYS A 185 -26.08 19.12 -32.05
CA CYS A 185 -26.75 20.40 -31.84
C CYS A 185 -28.09 20.42 -32.58
N LYS A 186 -28.96 21.38 -32.24
CA LYS A 186 -30.29 21.55 -32.86
C LYS A 186 -30.24 21.50 -34.39
N ASN A 187 -29.31 22.23 -34.99
CA ASN A 187 -29.21 22.35 -36.44
C ASN A 187 -28.79 21.05 -37.12
N CYS A 188 -27.81 20.33 -36.56
CA CYS A 188 -27.35 19.06 -37.13
C CYS A 188 -28.39 17.94 -36.93
N ASN A 189 -29.05 17.90 -35.77
CA ASN A 189 -30.15 16.98 -35.52
C ASN A 189 -31.30 17.17 -36.53
N LEU A 190 -31.74 18.42 -36.76
CA LEU A 190 -32.78 18.73 -37.73
C LEU A 190 -32.40 18.35 -39.17
N LYS A 191 -31.12 18.51 -39.55
CA LYS A 191 -30.63 18.08 -40.87
C LYS A 191 -30.75 16.57 -41.02
N ARG A 192 -30.30 15.80 -40.01
CA ARG A 192 -30.38 14.33 -40.00
C ARG A 192 -31.82 13.82 -40.06
N LEU A 193 -32.72 14.39 -39.25
CA LEU A 193 -34.14 14.01 -39.27
C LEU A 193 -34.83 14.25 -40.62
N LYS A 194 -34.38 15.24 -41.39
CA LYS A 194 -34.86 15.49 -42.75
C LYS A 194 -34.32 14.48 -43.77
N SER A 195 -33.09 13.99 -43.58
CA SER A 195 -32.46 12.98 -44.44
C SER A 195 -32.94 11.55 -44.18
N LEU A 196 -33.63 11.31 -43.07
CA LEU A 196 -34.19 10.01 -42.68
C LEU A 196 -35.64 9.79 -43.18
N LYS A 197 -36.20 10.76 -43.89
CA LYS A 197 -37.49 10.68 -44.58
C LYS A 197 -37.27 10.50 -46.07
#